data_AF-A0AA46ACL8-F1
#
_entry.id   AF-A0AA46ACL8-F1
#
_cell.length_a   1.000
_cell.length_b   1.000
_cell.length_c   1.000
_cell.angle_alpha   90.00
_cell.angle_beta   90.00
_cell.angle_gamma   90.00
#
_symmetry.space_group_name_H-M   'P 1'
#
loop_
_entity.id
_entity.type
_entity.pdbx_description
1 polymer ?
#
loop_
_entity_poly.entity_id
_entity_poly.type
_entity_poly.pdbx_seq_one_letter_code
_entity_poly.pdbx_strand_id
1 'polypeptide(L)' 'MKSGKIIYWWDESERELIVVCPSRNKRKKIKNPRRIERFLQVHQVTLEECKGVRWDFDHLGLFRKFWW' A
#
# COMPACT_ATOMS: atom_id res chain seq x y z
N MET A 1 -12.09 13.04 -7.95
CA MET A 1 -10.96 13.30 -7.02
C MET A 1 -9.79 12.43 -7.44
N LYS A 2 -8.60 12.99 -7.69
CA LYS A 2 -7.44 12.21 -8.14
C LYS A 2 -6.89 11.37 -6.99
N SER A 3 -6.82 10.05 -7.16
CA SER A 3 -6.09 9.15 -6.27
C SER A 3 -4.61 9.59 -6.22
N GLY A 4 -4.04 9.71 -5.02
CA GLY A 4 -2.65 10.13 -4.86
C GLY A 4 -1.69 9.03 -5.27
N LYS A 5 -0.54 9.35 -5.88
CA LYS A 5 0.49 8.34 -6.16
C LYS A 5 1.03 7.77 -4.84
N ILE A 6 1.24 6.46 -4.83
CA ILE A 6 1.82 5.70 -3.73
C ILE A 6 2.99 4.85 -4.23
N ILE A 7 3.89 4.58 -3.29
CA ILE A 7 4.97 3.60 -3.39
C ILE A 7 4.65 2.51 -2.39
N TYR A 8 4.84 1.25 -2.73
CA TYR A 8 4.66 0.18 -1.76
C TYR A 8 5.63 -0.97 -2.01
N TRP A 9 5.89 -1.73 -0.94
CA TRP A 9 6.67 -2.97 -0.96
C TRP A 9 6.30 -3.82 0.25
N TRP A 10 6.58 -5.11 0.16
CA TRP A 10 6.47 -6.09 1.22
C TRP A 10 7.79 -6.15 1.98
N ASP A 11 7.73 -5.97 3.30
CA ASP A 11 8.85 -6.20 4.21
C ASP A 11 8.75 -7.63 4.74
N GLU A 12 9.62 -8.53 4.25
CA GLU A 12 9.64 -9.92 4.67
C GLU A 12 10.06 -10.09 6.13
N SER A 13 10.94 -9.22 6.65
CA SER A 13 11.45 -9.30 8.03
C SER A 13 10.34 -9.02 9.04
N GLU A 14 9.53 -8.00 8.77
CA GLU A 14 8.45 -7.55 9.64
C GLU A 14 7.07 -8.14 9.29
N ARG A 15 7.01 -8.91 8.20
CA ARG A 15 5.79 -9.46 7.59
C ARG A 15 4.69 -8.41 7.45
N GLU A 16 5.05 -7.28 6.85
CA GLU A 16 4.14 -6.15 6.69
C GLU A 16 4.24 -5.50 5.31
N LEU A 17 3.12 -4.98 4.81
CA LEU A 17 3.12 -4.17 3.60
C LEU A 17 3.34 -2.71 3.96
N ILE A 18 4.42 -2.13 3.46
CA ILE A 18 4.71 -0.70 3.60
C ILE A 18 4.10 0.04 2.42
N VAL A 19 3.37 1.11 2.72
CA VAL A 19 2.80 2.00 1.70
C VAL A 19 3.17 3.44 2.05
N VAL A 20 3.72 4.17 1.09
CA VAL A 20 4.16 5.56 1.22
C VAL A 20 3.40 6.41 0.21
N CYS A 21 2.92 7.58 0.62
CA CYS A 21 2.37 8.60 -0.26
C CYS A 21 3.33 9.81 -0.26
N PRO A 22 4.23 9.92 -1.27
CA PRO A 22 5.26 10.96 -1.29
C PRO A 22 4.69 12.38 -1.25
N SER A 23 3.61 12.64 -1.99
CA SER A 23 2.98 13.96 -2.06
C SER A 23 2.39 14.44 -0.73
N ARG A 24 2.14 13.53 0.21
CA ARG A 24 1.63 13.84 1.55
C ARG A 24 2.69 13.67 2.63
N ASN A 25 3.89 13.25 2.25
CA ASN A 25 4.96 12.83 3.18
C ASN A 25 4.45 11.90 4.29
N LYS A 26 3.63 10.91 3.92
CA LYS A 26 3.01 9.96 4.87
C LYS A 26 3.33 8.52 4.51
N ARG A 27 3.45 7.68 5.52
CA ARG A 27 3.57 6.22 5.38
C ARG A 27 2.50 5.50 6.21
N LYS A 28 2.09 4.33 5.75
CA LYS A 28 1.23 3.38 6.46
C LYS A 28 1.86 1.99 6.37
N LYS A 29 1.66 1.21 7.43
CA LYS A 29 2.08 -0.18 7.55
C LYS A 29 0.83 -1.04 7.68
N ILE A 30 0.73 -2.10 6.89
CA ILE A 30 -0.40 -3.03 6.90
C ILE A 30 0.09 -4.41 7.32
N LYS A 31 -0.20 -4.80 8.57
CA LYS A 31 0.11 -6.13 9.13
C LYS A 31 -1.04 -7.12 9.04
N ASN A 32 -2.29 -6.63 8.95
CA ASN A 32 -3.46 -7.50 8.96
C ASN A 32 -3.56 -8.29 7.63
N PRO A 33 -3.55 -9.64 7.66
CA PRO A 33 -3.56 -10.47 6.45
C PRO A 33 -4.72 -10.18 5.51
N ARG A 34 -5.95 -9.99 6.04
CA ARG A 34 -7.12 -9.65 5.22
C ARG A 34 -6.99 -8.30 4.53
N ARG A 35 -6.33 -7.33 5.17
CA ARG A 35 -6.06 -6.02 4.55
C ARG A 35 -4.95 -6.13 3.49
N ILE A 36 -3.95 -6.99 3.71
CA ILE A 36 -2.90 -7.28 2.73
C ILE A 36 -3.52 -7.94 1.49
N GLU A 37 -4.30 -9.00 1.64
CA GLU A 37 -4.99 -9.68 0.53
C GLU A 37 -5.86 -8.71 -0.27
N ARG A 38 -6.66 -7.88 0.41
CA ARG A 38 -7.47 -6.85 -0.25
C ARG A 38 -6.61 -5.84 -1.01
N PHE A 39 -5.47 -5.43 -0.46
CA PHE A 39 -4.54 -4.54 -1.14
C PHE A 39 -4.02 -5.18 -2.43
N LEU A 40 -3.48 -6.41 -2.32
CA LEU A 40 -2.95 -7.16 -3.45
C LEU A 40 -3.99 -7.33 -4.57
N GLN A 41 -5.24 -7.66 -4.22
CA GLN A 41 -6.33 -7.79 -5.18
C GLN A 41 -6.65 -6.47 -5.90
N VAL A 42 -6.77 -5.36 -5.17
CA VAL A 42 -7.09 -4.06 -5.78
C VAL A 42 -5.96 -3.57 -6.70
N HIS A 43 -4.72 -3.85 -6.34
CA HIS A 43 -3.55 -3.49 -7.12
C HIS A 43 -3.18 -4.53 -8.19
N GLN A 44 -3.90 -5.65 -8.26
CA GLN A 44 -3.66 -6.77 -9.17
C GLN A 44 -2.21 -7.27 -9.16
N VAL A 45 -1.62 -7.35 -7.97
CA VAL A 45 -0.24 -7.82 -7.75
C VAL A 45 -0.22 -8.97 -6.78
N THR A 46 0.80 -9.81 -6.88
CA THR A 46 1.10 -10.85 -5.91
C THR A 46 2.00 -10.33 -4.79
N LEU A 47 2.07 -11.08 -3.68
CA LEU A 47 2.98 -10.75 -2.58
C LEU A 47 4.45 -10.84 -3.01
N GLU A 48 4.79 -11.83 -3.85
CA GLU A 48 6.15 -12.02 -4.38
C GLU A 48 6.61 -10.81 -5.20
N GLU A 49 5.73 -10.30 -6.07
CA GLU A 49 5.99 -9.08 -6.82
C GLU A 49 6.18 -7.84 -5.94
N CYS A 50 5.60 -7.84 -4.73
CA CYS A 50 5.77 -6.75 -3.77
C CYS A 50 7.11 -6.82 -3.03
N LYS A 51 7.93 -7.87 -3.17
CA LYS A 51 9.30 -7.87 -2.61
C LYS A 51 10.17 -6.77 -3.21
N GLY A 52 9.87 -6.37 -4.45
CA GLY A 52 10.41 -5.16 -5.08
C GLY A 52 9.58 -3.91 -4.76
N VAL A 53 10.19 -2.74 -4.90
CA VAL A 53 9.49 -1.46 -4.78
C VAL A 53 8.59 -1.24 -5.99
N ARG A 54 7.30 -0.97 -5.76
CA ARG A 54 6.31 -0.71 -6.81
C ARG A 54 5.64 0.66 -6.65
N TRP A 55 5.14 1.18 -7.77
CA TRP A 55 4.44 2.46 -7.86
C TRP A 55 3.04 2.26 -8.41
N ASP A 56 2.06 2.92 -7.80
CA ASP A 56 0.67 2.95 -8.29
C ASP A 56 -0.09 4.16 -7.72
N PHE A 57 -1.40 4.23 -7.93
CA PHE A 57 -2.30 5.18 -7.30
C PHE A 57 -2.98 4.60 -6.06
N ASP A 58 -3.34 5.44 -5.10
CA ASP A 58 -4.07 5.08 -3.88
C ASP A 58 -5.54 4.74 -4.18
N HIS A 59 -5.77 3.57 -4.78
CA HIS A 59 -7.11 3.07 -5.14
C HIS A 59 -7.98 2.80 -3.91
N LEU A 60 -7.34 2.42 -2.81
CA LEU A 60 -8.00 2.15 -1.52
C LEU A 60 -8.27 3.41 -0.69
N GLY A 61 -7.78 4.57 -1.13
CA GLY A 61 -7.93 5.82 -0.38
C GLY A 61 -7.27 5.77 1.00
N LEU A 62 -6.21 4.97 1.17
CA LEU A 62 -5.46 4.77 2.41
C LEU A 62 -5.03 6.09 3.04
N PHE A 63 -4.79 7.13 2.24
CA PHE A 63 -4.32 8.43 2.74
C PHE A 63 -5.39 9.51 2.72
N ARG A 64 -6.66 9.21 2.43
CA ARG A 64 -7.77 10.19 2.49
C ARG A 64 -8.02 10.63 3.93
N LYS A 65 -8.42 11.90 4.12
CA LYS A 65 -8.56 12.59 5.43
C LYS A 65 -9.51 11.88 6.43
N PHE A 66 -10.36 10.95 5.98
CA PHE A 66 -11.46 10.37 6.78
C PHE A 66 -11.39 8.85 6.98
N TRP A 67 -10.26 8.19 6.68
CA TRP A 67 -10.13 6.75 6.88
C TRP A 67 -9.26 6.43 8.10
N TRP A 68 -9.88 6.46 9.28
CA TRP A 68 -9.44 5.81 10.53
C TRP A 68 -10.63 5.05 11.12
#